data_AF-A0A4Q1A7J8-F1
#
_entry.id   AF-A0A4Q1A7J8-F1
#
_cell.length_a   1.000
_cell.length_b   1.000
_cell.length_c   1.000
_cell.angle_alpha   90.00
_cell.angle_beta   90.00
_cell.angle_gamma   90.00
#
_symmetry.space_group_name_H-M   'P 1'
#
loop_
_entity.id
_entity.type
_entity.pdbx_description
1 polymer ?
#
loop_
_entity_poly.entity_id
_entity_poly.type
_entity_poly.pdbx_seq_one_letter_code
_entity_poly.pdbx_strand_id
1 'polypeptide(L)'
;MMKIKKLIDSLDLIYYEYDPKTNIIKPDNKYCNQHTQREFTKITFYLSKKHIQFDVLPDKAIIVNGKNSIMSRIKRAYNSIAEDIKNSRKNIFVLSNKKVKWAKNIPLFEIKFIKKDIDLEKYDALIFTSKNAIESINSFNKSWKKIPAYVISPQSAKLVRNLNGRLEFVGKEKHGDKFAEEIAEDLKDKKVLYLRGEKTVSRLVDILKEQGINCDEESIYENNFKKIDKKVNFPKGSKIIFSSPSTIEYFFKNFEWDNTFYAISIGQTTAKHFPKNIKPLIADDTSIEACVQKAIEVE
;
A
#
# COMPACT_ATOMS: atom_id res chain seq x y z
N MET A 1 -23.95 -11.81 5.10
CA MET A 1 -22.73 -11.02 4.77
C MET A 1 -21.47 -11.54 5.46
N MET A 2 -21.44 -11.71 6.80
CA MET A 2 -20.26 -12.23 7.52
C MET A 2 -19.72 -13.58 7.01
N LYS A 3 -20.58 -14.46 6.48
CA LYS A 3 -20.17 -15.76 5.92
C LYS A 3 -19.32 -15.64 4.64
N ILE A 4 -19.61 -14.68 3.75
CA ILE A 4 -18.86 -14.51 2.49
C ILE A 4 -17.53 -13.82 2.76
N LYS A 5 -17.52 -12.77 3.60
CA LYS A 5 -16.27 -12.11 3.97
C LYS A 5 -15.27 -13.10 4.57
N LYS A 6 -15.67 -13.87 5.59
CA LYS A 6 -14.81 -14.90 6.20
C LYS A 6 -14.32 -15.94 5.17
N LEU A 7 -15.18 -16.29 4.22
CA LEU A 7 -14.85 -17.25 3.16
C LEU A 7 -13.82 -16.68 2.18
N ILE A 8 -13.94 -15.42 1.77
CA ILE A 8 -12.97 -14.78 0.89
C ILE A 8 -11.65 -14.50 1.63
N ASP A 9 -11.73 -14.04 2.89
CA ASP A 9 -10.55 -13.81 3.73
C ASP A 9 -9.73 -15.11 3.89
N SER A 10 -10.36 -16.29 3.93
CA SER A 10 -9.67 -17.59 4.01
C SER A 10 -8.91 -18.01 2.74
N LEU A 11 -9.08 -17.28 1.63
CA LEU A 11 -8.39 -17.58 0.38
C LEU A 11 -7.02 -16.90 0.29
N ASP A 12 -6.62 -16.09 1.27
CA ASP A 12 -5.34 -15.36 1.32
C ASP A 12 -5.02 -14.65 -0.01
N LEU A 13 -6.04 -13.96 -0.54
CA LEU A 13 -5.96 -13.27 -1.82
C LEU A 13 -5.05 -12.05 -1.69
N ILE A 14 -4.16 -11.90 -2.66
CA ILE A 14 -3.27 -10.76 -2.78
C ILE A 14 -3.83 -9.81 -3.84
N TYR A 15 -4.25 -10.31 -4.99
CA TYR A 15 -4.66 -9.52 -6.17
C TYR A 15 -6.17 -9.23 -6.26
N TYR A 16 -6.98 -9.76 -5.36
CA TYR A 16 -8.41 -9.48 -5.29
C TYR A 16 -8.81 -9.02 -3.89
N GLU A 17 -9.73 -8.05 -3.81
CA GLU A 17 -10.26 -7.53 -2.56
C GLU A 17 -11.78 -7.58 -2.57
N TYR A 18 -12.37 -8.07 -1.48
CA TYR A 18 -13.81 -8.13 -1.32
C TYR A 18 -14.36 -6.87 -0.65
N ASP A 19 -15.27 -6.19 -1.33
CA ASP A 19 -16.02 -5.07 -0.81
C ASP A 19 -17.35 -5.58 -0.21
N PRO A 20 -17.47 -5.65 1.13
CA PRO A 20 -18.67 -6.15 1.79
C PRO A 20 -19.87 -5.22 1.61
N LYS A 21 -19.68 -3.92 1.31
CA LYS A 21 -20.79 -2.98 1.10
C LYS A 21 -21.50 -3.26 -0.23
N THR A 22 -20.74 -3.65 -1.25
CA THR A 22 -21.26 -3.89 -2.61
C THR A 22 -21.41 -5.36 -2.97
N ASN A 23 -20.89 -6.29 -2.16
CA ASN A 23 -20.74 -7.71 -2.48
C ASN A 23 -19.92 -7.97 -3.75
N ILE A 24 -18.94 -7.12 -4.03
CA ILE A 24 -18.08 -7.22 -5.22
C ILE A 24 -16.66 -7.60 -4.80
N ILE A 25 -16.11 -8.62 -5.43
CA ILE A 25 -14.68 -8.95 -5.34
C ILE A 25 -14.00 -8.27 -6.53
N LYS A 26 -13.17 -7.26 -6.25
CA LYS A 26 -12.54 -6.42 -7.27
C LYS A 26 -11.08 -6.84 -7.50
N PRO A 27 -10.62 -6.97 -8.75
CA PRO A 27 -9.21 -7.16 -9.04
C PRO A 27 -8.41 -5.88 -8.79
N ASP A 28 -7.16 -6.05 -8.36
CA ASP A 28 -6.16 -4.99 -8.38
C ASP A 28 -5.69 -4.75 -9.83
N ASN A 29 -6.37 -3.81 -10.50
CA ASN A 29 -6.14 -3.48 -11.90
C ASN A 29 -4.74 -2.93 -12.20
N LYS A 30 -3.91 -2.62 -11.18
CA LYS A 30 -2.49 -2.28 -11.41
C LYS A 30 -1.67 -3.48 -11.88
N TYR A 31 -2.16 -4.70 -11.66
CA TYR A 31 -1.42 -5.92 -11.97
C TYR A 31 -2.30 -6.88 -12.78
N CYS A 32 -2.06 -6.93 -14.09
CA CYS A 32 -2.66 -7.92 -14.99
C CYS A 32 -1.59 -8.95 -15.36
N ASN A 33 -1.42 -9.99 -14.54
CA ASN A 33 -0.43 -11.04 -14.75
C ASN A 33 -1.00 -12.44 -14.47
N GLN A 34 -0.18 -13.47 -14.65
CA GLN A 34 -0.58 -14.87 -14.42
C GLN A 34 -1.06 -15.12 -12.98
N HIS A 35 -0.54 -14.40 -11.98
CA HIS A 35 -0.99 -14.52 -10.59
C HIS A 35 -2.40 -13.98 -10.38
N THR A 36 -2.74 -12.85 -11.00
CA THR A 36 -4.12 -12.33 -11.00
C THR A 36 -5.08 -13.34 -11.63
N GLN A 37 -4.66 -14.03 -12.69
CA GLN A 37 -5.48 -15.09 -13.29
C GLN A 37 -5.61 -16.33 -12.39
N ARG A 38 -4.54 -16.73 -11.69
CA ARG A 38 -4.59 -17.84 -10.72
C ARG A 38 -5.56 -17.55 -9.58
N GLU A 39 -5.55 -16.34 -9.02
CA GLU A 39 -6.50 -15.97 -7.98
C GLU A 39 -7.93 -15.90 -8.50
N PHE A 40 -8.15 -15.35 -9.69
CA PHE A 40 -9.46 -15.38 -10.34
C PHE A 40 -10.02 -16.81 -10.43
N THR A 41 -9.20 -17.76 -10.90
CA THR A 41 -9.57 -19.17 -10.97
C THR A 41 -9.84 -19.74 -9.58
N LYS A 42 -8.99 -19.44 -8.58
CA LYS A 42 -9.17 -19.88 -7.19
C LYS A 42 -10.51 -19.42 -6.62
N ILE A 43 -10.86 -18.14 -6.80
CA ILE A 43 -12.11 -17.54 -6.31
C ILE A 43 -13.31 -18.19 -6.97
N THR A 44 -13.35 -18.20 -8.31
CA THR A 44 -14.49 -18.72 -9.08
C THR A 44 -14.71 -20.21 -8.85
N PHE A 45 -13.63 -21.01 -8.76
CA PHE A 45 -13.70 -22.42 -8.37
C PHE A 45 -14.30 -22.60 -6.98
N TYR A 46 -13.86 -21.83 -5.99
CA TYR A 46 -14.32 -21.98 -4.61
C TYR A 46 -15.78 -21.55 -4.44
N LEU A 47 -16.20 -20.45 -5.07
CA LEU A 47 -17.60 -20.01 -5.08
C LEU A 47 -18.51 -21.08 -5.69
N SER A 48 -18.08 -21.66 -6.83
CA SER A 48 -18.80 -22.75 -7.50
C SER A 48 -18.93 -23.99 -6.61
N LYS A 49 -17.83 -24.41 -5.96
CA LYS A 49 -17.80 -25.56 -5.04
C LYS A 49 -18.72 -25.39 -3.83
N LYS A 50 -18.97 -24.15 -3.40
CA LYS A 50 -19.87 -23.81 -2.29
C LYS A 50 -21.29 -23.49 -2.73
N HIS A 51 -21.61 -23.68 -4.02
CA HIS A 51 -22.91 -23.34 -4.63
C HIS A 51 -23.32 -21.88 -4.40
N ILE A 52 -22.35 -20.97 -4.33
CA ILE A 52 -22.59 -19.53 -4.20
C ILE A 52 -22.77 -18.97 -5.61
N GLN A 53 -23.89 -18.30 -5.87
CA GLN A 53 -24.12 -17.66 -7.17
C GLN A 53 -23.21 -16.43 -7.32
N PHE A 54 -22.64 -16.28 -8.51
CA PHE A 54 -21.83 -15.12 -8.85
C PHE A 54 -21.89 -14.79 -10.33
N ASP A 55 -21.56 -13.54 -10.64
CA ASP A 55 -21.40 -13.04 -12.00
C ASP A 55 -20.02 -12.44 -12.18
N VAL A 56 -19.45 -12.60 -13.37
CA VAL A 56 -18.16 -12.01 -13.74
C VAL A 56 -18.40 -10.80 -14.65
N LEU A 57 -17.83 -9.66 -14.28
CA LEU A 57 -17.87 -8.43 -15.05
C LEU A 57 -16.73 -8.38 -16.10
N PRO A 58 -16.82 -7.51 -17.12
CA PRO A 58 -15.78 -7.40 -18.16
C PRO A 58 -14.38 -7.06 -17.62
N ASP A 59 -14.31 -6.33 -16.50
CA ASP A 59 -13.07 -5.99 -15.80
C ASP A 59 -12.58 -7.10 -14.86
N LYS A 60 -13.19 -8.29 -14.92
CA LYS A 60 -12.95 -9.46 -14.04
C LYS A 60 -13.37 -9.27 -12.59
N ALA A 61 -14.09 -8.19 -12.25
CA ALA A 61 -14.75 -8.09 -10.95
C ALA A 61 -15.86 -9.14 -10.83
N ILE A 62 -16.03 -9.69 -9.62
CA ILE A 62 -16.96 -10.79 -9.35
C ILE A 62 -18.05 -10.28 -8.41
N ILE A 63 -19.30 -10.27 -8.86
CA ILE A 63 -20.45 -9.92 -8.03
C ILE A 63 -20.97 -11.20 -7.38
N VAL A 64 -21.03 -11.23 -6.05
CA VAL A 64 -21.54 -12.37 -5.29
C VAL A 64 -23.01 -12.15 -4.95
N ASN A 65 -23.86 -13.12 -5.27
CA ASN A 65 -25.33 -13.12 -5.03
C ASN A 65 -26.09 -11.96 -5.73
N GLY A 66 -25.62 -11.50 -6.90
CA GLY A 66 -26.31 -10.44 -7.64
C GLY A 66 -27.35 -10.98 -8.63
N LYS A 67 -28.54 -10.36 -8.70
CA LYS A 67 -29.36 -10.43 -9.93
C LYS A 67 -28.72 -9.52 -10.96
N ASN A 68 -27.94 -10.06 -11.89
CA ASN A 68 -27.16 -9.27 -12.86
C ASN A 68 -27.95 -8.91 -14.13
N SER A 69 -29.12 -8.31 -13.95
CA SER A 69 -29.93 -7.76 -15.05
C SER A 69 -29.22 -6.58 -15.73
N ILE A 70 -29.45 -6.39 -17.04
CA ILE A 70 -28.99 -5.23 -17.84
C ILE A 70 -29.31 -3.91 -17.12
N MET A 71 -30.52 -3.78 -16.54
CA MET A 71 -30.94 -2.59 -15.79
C MET A 71 -30.03 -2.31 -14.58
N SER A 72 -29.62 -3.37 -13.87
CA SER A 72 -28.72 -3.27 -12.71
C SER A 72 -27.30 -2.85 -13.14
N ARG A 73 -26.84 -3.28 -14.32
CA ARG A 73 -25.55 -2.88 -14.90
C ARG A 73 -25.52 -1.40 -15.26
N ILE A 74 -26.58 -0.92 -15.93
CA ILE A 74 -26.73 0.50 -16.30
C ILE A 74 -26.79 1.37 -15.05
N LYS A 75 -27.60 1.00 -14.04
CA LYS A 75 -27.71 1.76 -12.79
C LYS A 75 -26.38 1.85 -12.04
N ARG A 76 -25.61 0.75 -11.98
CA ARG A 76 -24.27 0.75 -11.36
C ARG A 76 -23.29 1.65 -12.11
N ALA A 77 -23.27 1.57 -13.44
CA ALA A 77 -22.42 2.41 -14.27
C ALA A 77 -22.75 3.90 -14.10
N TYR A 78 -24.04 4.25 -14.15
CA TYR A 78 -24.49 5.63 -13.94
C TYR A 78 -24.11 6.17 -12.55
N ASN A 79 -24.38 5.40 -11.50
CA ASN A 79 -24.03 5.80 -10.13
C ASN A 79 -22.52 5.99 -9.97
N SER A 80 -21.70 5.11 -10.55
CA SER A 80 -20.24 5.25 -10.52
C SER A 80 -19.77 6.51 -11.25
N ILE A 81 -20.38 6.84 -12.39
CA ILE A 81 -20.03 8.06 -13.15
C ILE A 81 -20.44 9.31 -12.38
N ALA A 82 -21.65 9.33 -11.82
CA ALA A 82 -22.14 10.44 -11.02
C ALA A 82 -21.26 10.68 -9.77
N GLU A 83 -20.89 9.60 -9.08
CA GLU A 83 -19.96 9.65 -7.95
C GLU A 83 -18.58 10.16 -8.37
N ASP A 84 -18.06 9.71 -9.52
CA ASP A 84 -16.78 10.17 -10.04
C ASP A 84 -16.76 11.65 -10.38
N ILE A 85 -17.81 12.15 -11.01
CA ILE A 85 -17.97 13.58 -11.32
C ILE A 85 -18.08 14.38 -10.03
N LYS A 86 -18.85 13.90 -9.04
CA LYS A 86 -19.01 14.57 -7.75
C LYS A 86 -17.68 14.65 -6.99
N ASN A 87 -16.99 13.52 -6.86
CA ASN A 87 -15.79 13.41 -6.05
C ASN A 87 -14.57 14.06 -6.71
N SER A 88 -14.45 14.03 -8.05
CA SER A 88 -13.36 14.70 -8.77
C SER A 88 -13.36 16.23 -8.65
N ARG A 89 -14.52 16.83 -8.33
CA ARG A 89 -14.64 18.27 -8.06
C ARG A 89 -14.17 18.67 -6.66
N LYS A 90 -13.96 17.71 -5.74
CA LYS A 90 -13.48 18.00 -4.39
C LYS A 90 -12.00 18.41 -4.40
N ASN A 91 -11.66 19.34 -3.50
CA ASN A 91 -10.28 19.78 -3.30
C ASN A 91 -9.53 18.83 -2.34
N ILE A 92 -9.24 17.63 -2.82
CA ILE A 92 -8.48 16.61 -2.08
C ILE A 92 -7.04 16.59 -2.60
N PHE A 93 -6.09 16.66 -1.68
CA PHE A 93 -4.66 16.70 -1.98
C PHE A 93 -3.91 15.61 -1.23
N VAL A 94 -2.97 14.94 -1.89
CA VAL A 94 -2.13 13.90 -1.32
C VAL A 94 -0.67 14.35 -1.40
N LEU A 95 0.01 14.39 -0.25
CA LEU A 95 1.40 14.86 -0.15
C LEU A 95 2.43 13.77 -0.50
N SER A 96 2.14 12.93 -1.50
CA SER A 96 2.98 11.80 -1.91
C SER A 96 3.02 11.62 -3.42
N ASN A 97 4.02 10.87 -3.90
CA ASN A 97 4.17 10.50 -5.31
C ASN A 97 3.09 9.53 -5.81
N LYS A 98 2.32 8.89 -4.92
CA LYS A 98 1.34 7.86 -5.30
C LYS A 98 0.08 8.49 -5.89
N LYS A 99 -0.15 8.33 -7.19
CA LYS A 99 -1.42 8.71 -7.83
C LYS A 99 -2.59 7.89 -7.27
N VAL A 100 -3.65 8.59 -6.86
CA VAL A 100 -4.89 8.02 -6.33
C VAL A 100 -6.09 8.77 -6.92
N LYS A 101 -7.18 8.04 -7.15
CA LYS A 101 -8.41 8.58 -7.74
C LYS A 101 -8.94 9.75 -6.91
N TRP A 102 -9.47 10.77 -7.59
CA TRP A 102 -10.08 11.98 -7.00
C TRP A 102 -9.16 12.92 -6.18
N ALA A 103 -7.88 12.59 -6.03
CA ALA A 103 -6.93 13.43 -5.31
C ALA A 103 -5.84 14.01 -6.23
N LYS A 104 -5.43 15.25 -5.94
CA LYS A 104 -4.30 15.93 -6.60
C LYS A 104 -3.01 15.63 -5.84
N ASN A 105 -1.99 15.14 -6.54
CA ASN A 105 -0.70 14.81 -5.93
C ASN A 105 0.21 16.03 -5.83
N ILE A 106 0.73 16.28 -4.62
CA ILE A 106 1.75 17.31 -4.36
C ILE A 106 2.90 16.62 -3.62
N PRO A 107 3.80 15.95 -4.33
CA PRO A 107 4.89 15.23 -3.67
C PRO A 107 5.87 16.22 -3.03
N LEU A 108 5.99 16.14 -1.70
CA LEU A 108 6.92 16.98 -0.92
C LEU A 108 8.25 16.29 -0.66
N PHE A 109 8.48 15.17 -1.34
CA PHE A 109 9.70 14.42 -1.26
C PHE A 109 9.97 13.64 -2.54
N GLU A 110 11.24 13.33 -2.74
CA GLU A 110 11.74 12.49 -3.81
C GLU A 110 12.51 11.31 -3.24
N ILE A 111 12.40 10.18 -3.94
CA ILE A 111 13.16 8.99 -3.61
C ILE A 111 14.37 8.96 -4.53
N LYS A 112 15.56 8.96 -3.94
CA LYS A 112 16.81 8.82 -4.68
C LYS A 112 17.41 7.47 -4.38
N PHE A 113 17.66 6.68 -5.42
CA PHE A 113 18.29 5.37 -5.28
C PHE A 113 19.80 5.54 -5.10
N ILE A 114 20.35 4.77 -4.17
CA ILE A 114 21.77 4.74 -3.86
C ILE A 114 22.31 3.42 -4.43
N LYS A 115 23.03 3.51 -5.55
CA LYS A 115 23.68 2.34 -6.15
C LYS A 115 24.78 1.86 -5.21
N LYS A 116 24.75 0.58 -4.89
CA LYS A 116 25.74 -0.09 -4.04
C LYS A 116 26.28 -1.31 -4.78
N ASP A 117 27.57 -1.57 -4.61
CA ASP A 117 28.16 -2.83 -5.03
C ASP A 117 28.00 -3.83 -3.88
N ILE A 118 27.00 -4.70 -4.01
CA ILE A 118 26.64 -5.67 -2.98
C ILE A 118 26.73 -7.04 -3.62
N ASP A 119 27.62 -7.87 -3.09
CA ASP A 119 27.59 -9.30 -3.36
C ASP A 119 26.39 -9.92 -2.63
N LEU A 120 25.30 -10.09 -3.37
CA LEU A 120 24.06 -10.64 -2.85
C LEU A 120 24.09 -12.16 -2.72
N GLU A 121 25.00 -12.86 -3.42
CA GLU A 121 25.02 -14.32 -3.48
C GLU A 121 25.46 -14.96 -2.14
N LYS A 122 26.07 -14.16 -1.25
CA LYS A 122 26.43 -14.58 0.11
C LYS A 122 25.25 -14.63 1.10
N TYR A 123 24.04 -14.20 0.70
CA TYR A 123 22.87 -14.13 1.57
C TYR A 123 21.82 -15.16 1.18
N ASP A 124 21.23 -15.79 2.19
CA ASP A 124 20.18 -16.79 2.03
C ASP A 124 18.79 -16.14 1.91
N ALA A 125 18.63 -14.90 2.40
CA ALA A 125 17.37 -14.18 2.39
C ALA A 125 17.54 -12.66 2.30
N LEU A 126 16.58 -12.01 1.65
CA LEU A 126 16.46 -10.55 1.58
C LEU A 126 15.18 -10.09 2.29
N ILE A 127 15.30 -9.05 3.13
CA ILE A 127 14.16 -8.41 3.78
C ILE A 127 13.83 -7.10 3.06
N PHE A 128 12.54 -6.89 2.75
CA PHE A 128 12.02 -5.64 2.20
C PHE A 128 10.81 -5.12 2.97
N THR A 129 10.98 -3.99 3.64
CA THR A 129 9.88 -3.27 4.32
C THR A 129 9.27 -2.16 3.46
N SER A 130 9.81 -1.92 2.26
CA SER A 130 9.41 -0.83 1.38
C SER A 130 9.50 -1.23 -0.10
N LYS A 131 8.54 -0.79 -0.91
CA LYS A 131 8.61 -0.94 -2.36
C LYS A 131 9.80 -0.23 -2.98
N ASN A 132 10.19 0.91 -2.40
CA ASN A 132 11.32 1.68 -2.89
C ASN A 132 12.64 0.90 -2.76
N ALA A 133 12.78 0.03 -1.76
CA ALA A 133 13.93 -0.85 -1.64
C ALA A 133 13.96 -1.87 -2.79
N ILE A 134 12.81 -2.48 -3.12
CA ILE A 134 12.66 -3.43 -4.23
C ILE A 134 12.95 -2.74 -5.58
N GLU A 135 12.39 -1.55 -5.81
CA GLU A 135 12.64 -0.77 -7.03
C GLU A 135 14.10 -0.34 -7.14
N SER A 136 14.70 0.10 -6.02
CA SER A 136 16.10 0.51 -5.96
C SER A 136 17.03 -0.65 -6.30
N ILE A 137 16.96 -1.78 -5.58
CA ILE A 137 17.86 -2.92 -5.85
C ILE A 137 17.66 -3.46 -7.26
N ASN A 138 16.41 -3.49 -7.74
CA ASN A 138 16.12 -3.90 -9.12
C ASN A 138 16.72 -2.94 -10.15
N SER A 139 16.95 -1.67 -9.83
CA SER A 139 17.57 -0.73 -10.78
C SER A 139 19.05 -1.03 -11.07
N PHE A 140 19.78 -1.65 -10.13
CA PHE A 140 21.24 -1.81 -10.27
C PHE A 140 21.81 -3.21 -10.05
N ASN A 141 21.09 -4.17 -9.45
CA ASN A 141 21.58 -5.54 -9.30
C ASN A 141 20.46 -6.57 -9.47
N LYS A 142 20.38 -7.28 -10.61
CA LYS A 142 19.28 -8.22 -10.87
C LYS A 142 19.37 -9.56 -10.13
N SER A 143 20.49 -9.88 -9.47
CA SER A 143 20.66 -11.17 -8.80
C SER A 143 19.70 -11.34 -7.60
N TRP A 144 19.21 -10.23 -7.01
CA TRP A 144 18.21 -10.25 -5.94
C TRP A 144 17.01 -11.13 -6.25
N LYS A 145 16.63 -11.25 -7.54
CA LYS A 145 15.46 -12.01 -7.98
C LYS A 145 15.56 -13.51 -7.68
N LYS A 146 16.78 -14.04 -7.54
CA LYS A 146 17.04 -15.46 -7.26
C LYS A 146 16.96 -15.79 -5.76
N ILE A 147 17.09 -14.77 -4.90
CA ILE A 147 17.20 -14.92 -3.45
C ILE A 147 15.80 -14.83 -2.83
N PRO A 148 15.47 -15.71 -1.86
CA PRO A 148 14.23 -15.63 -1.08
C PRO A 148 13.95 -14.22 -0.53
N ALA A 149 12.84 -13.62 -0.94
CA ALA A 149 12.41 -12.29 -0.51
C ALA A 149 11.30 -12.38 0.55
N TYR A 150 11.57 -11.81 1.72
CA TYR A 150 10.65 -11.62 2.84
C TYR A 150 10.14 -10.18 2.81
N VAL A 151 8.84 -9.99 2.62
CA VAL A 151 8.27 -8.64 2.47
C VAL A 151 7.19 -8.35 3.48
N ILE A 152 7.19 -7.13 4.02
CA ILE A 152 6.27 -6.73 5.10
C ILE A 152 4.80 -6.65 4.69
N SER A 153 4.49 -6.59 3.40
CA SER A 153 3.12 -6.32 2.95
C SER A 153 2.75 -7.02 1.65
N PRO A 154 1.45 -7.34 1.45
CA PRO A 154 0.94 -7.84 0.16
C PRO A 154 1.30 -6.94 -1.01
N GLN A 155 1.35 -5.62 -0.83
CA GLN A 155 1.67 -4.70 -1.91
C GLN A 155 3.14 -4.81 -2.36
N SER A 156 4.07 -5.04 -1.43
CA SER A 156 5.47 -5.36 -1.76
C SER A 156 5.58 -6.73 -2.41
N ALA A 157 4.81 -7.72 -1.94
CA ALA A 157 4.76 -9.07 -2.51
C ALA A 157 4.34 -9.07 -3.98
N LYS A 158 3.32 -8.27 -4.32
CA LYS A 158 2.91 -8.04 -5.71
C LYS A 158 4.08 -7.57 -6.55
N LEU A 159 4.79 -6.53 -6.09
CA LEU A 159 5.92 -5.95 -6.82
C LEU A 159 7.06 -6.97 -7.03
N VAL A 160 7.41 -7.74 -6.00
CA VAL A 160 8.40 -8.83 -6.12
C VAL A 160 8.01 -9.79 -7.25
N ARG A 161 6.78 -10.31 -7.22
CA ARG A 161 6.27 -11.24 -8.25
C ARG A 161 6.25 -10.62 -9.65
N ASN A 162 5.81 -9.37 -9.79
CA ASN A 162 5.80 -8.68 -11.09
C ASN A 162 7.19 -8.50 -11.68
N LEU A 163 8.20 -8.32 -10.84
CA LEU A 163 9.58 -8.22 -11.25
C LEU A 163 10.24 -9.59 -11.42
N ASN A 164 9.48 -10.68 -11.34
CA ASN A 164 9.97 -12.07 -11.40
C ASN A 164 10.97 -12.41 -10.29
N GLY A 165 10.83 -11.79 -9.12
CA GLY A 165 11.61 -12.14 -7.93
C GLY A 165 11.01 -13.34 -7.18
N ARG A 166 11.86 -14.06 -6.46
CA ARG A 166 11.49 -15.17 -5.59
C ARG A 166 10.88 -14.67 -4.28
N LEU A 167 9.56 -14.57 -4.23
CA LEU A 167 8.83 -14.25 -3.01
C LEU A 167 8.76 -15.50 -2.10
N GLU A 168 9.26 -15.38 -0.87
CA GLU A 168 9.25 -16.45 0.13
C GLU A 168 8.17 -16.21 1.20
N PHE A 169 8.08 -14.98 1.72
CA PHE A 169 7.19 -14.65 2.83
C PHE A 169 6.47 -13.32 2.62
N VAL A 170 5.22 -13.25 3.10
CA VAL A 170 4.42 -12.02 3.11
C VAL A 170 3.93 -11.76 4.54
N GLY A 171 4.40 -10.67 5.12
CA GLY A 171 4.02 -10.23 6.46
C GLY A 171 2.54 -9.91 6.58
N LYS A 172 2.00 -10.24 7.74
CA LYS A 172 0.65 -9.85 8.18
C LYS A 172 0.70 -8.54 8.95
N GLU A 173 1.84 -8.23 9.56
CA GLU A 173 2.06 -7.02 10.34
C GLU A 173 2.50 -5.84 9.47
N LYS A 174 1.96 -4.65 9.76
CA LYS A 174 2.30 -3.41 9.03
C LYS A 174 3.42 -2.59 9.70
N HIS A 175 3.94 -3.06 10.84
CA HIS A 175 5.00 -2.40 11.62
C HIS A 175 6.29 -3.21 11.57
N GLY A 176 7.43 -2.54 11.32
CA GLY A 176 8.73 -3.21 11.11
C GLY A 176 9.16 -4.11 12.28
N ASP A 177 8.94 -3.67 13.52
CA ASP A 177 9.32 -4.42 14.71
C ASP A 177 8.57 -5.75 14.83
N LYS A 178 7.23 -5.71 14.72
CA LYS A 178 6.41 -6.92 14.75
C LYS A 178 6.65 -7.84 13.55
N PHE A 179 6.96 -7.25 12.40
CA PHE A 179 7.35 -8.02 11.23
C PHE A 179 8.68 -8.76 11.45
N ALA A 180 9.62 -8.18 12.22
CA ALA A 180 10.85 -8.85 12.62
C ALA A 180 10.56 -10.09 13.47
N GLU A 181 9.68 -9.94 14.48
CA GLU A 181 9.22 -11.05 15.33
C GLU A 181 8.53 -12.15 14.50
N GLU A 182 7.73 -11.75 13.50
CA GLU A 182 6.97 -12.66 12.63
C GLU A 182 7.87 -13.56 11.78
N ILE A 183 8.99 -13.05 11.26
CA ILE A 183 9.87 -13.79 10.34
C ILE A 183 11.05 -14.47 11.03
N ALA A 184 11.22 -14.26 12.34
CA ALA A 184 12.43 -14.65 13.06
C ALA A 184 12.70 -16.16 12.99
N GLU A 185 11.69 -16.97 13.29
CA GLU A 185 11.82 -18.44 13.28
C GLU A 185 12.18 -18.97 11.89
N ASP A 186 11.55 -18.41 10.84
CA ASP A 186 11.81 -18.79 9.44
C ASP A 186 13.21 -18.38 8.96
N LEU A 187 13.86 -17.43 9.64
CA LEU A 187 15.19 -16.90 9.32
C LEU A 187 16.31 -17.48 10.19
N LYS A 188 15.99 -18.42 11.07
CA LYS A 188 16.98 -19.11 11.88
C LYS A 188 18.03 -19.79 11.00
N ASP A 189 19.30 -19.70 11.42
CA ASP A 189 20.48 -20.24 10.73
C ASP A 189 20.75 -19.68 9.32
N LYS A 190 20.01 -18.65 8.88
CA LYS A 190 20.22 -17.96 7.60
C LYS A 190 21.08 -16.71 7.78
N LYS A 191 21.89 -16.39 6.77
CA LYS A 191 22.50 -15.08 6.62
C LYS A 191 21.57 -14.16 5.83
N VAL A 192 21.15 -13.06 6.44
CA VAL A 192 20.07 -12.22 5.95
C VAL A 192 20.58 -10.81 5.63
N LEU A 193 20.09 -10.22 4.55
CA LEU A 193 20.31 -8.80 4.25
C LEU A 193 19.00 -8.02 4.28
N TYR A 194 18.93 -7.02 5.15
CA TYR A 194 17.87 -6.03 5.13
C TYR A 194 18.23 -4.84 4.24
N LEU A 195 17.56 -4.75 3.09
CA LEU A 195 17.69 -3.63 2.15
C LEU A 195 16.70 -2.53 2.53
N ARG A 196 17.22 -1.40 3.01
CA ARG A 196 16.41 -0.32 3.61
C ARG A 196 16.70 1.05 2.99
N GLY A 197 15.85 2.01 3.33
CA GLY A 197 16.12 3.42 3.00
C GLY A 197 16.82 4.12 4.16
N GLU A 198 17.71 5.07 3.91
CA GLU A 198 18.66 5.65 4.87
C GLU A 198 18.11 5.96 6.26
N LYS A 199 16.88 6.47 6.36
CA LYS A 199 16.19 6.66 7.65
C LYS A 199 15.19 5.52 7.92
N THR A 200 15.35 4.82 9.05
CA THR A 200 14.38 3.87 9.60
C THR A 200 13.85 4.32 10.95
N VAL A 201 12.62 3.88 11.25
CA VAL A 201 11.97 4.07 12.55
C VAL A 201 11.85 2.78 13.35
N SER A 202 12.04 1.62 12.70
CA SER A 202 11.93 0.29 13.30
C SER A 202 13.27 -0.22 13.83
N ARG A 203 13.23 -1.01 14.90
CA ARG A 203 14.36 -1.77 15.47
C ARG A 203 14.51 -3.16 14.84
N LEU A 204 14.07 -3.34 13.59
CA LEU A 204 13.98 -4.65 12.92
C LEU A 204 15.28 -5.46 13.02
N VAL A 205 16.43 -4.84 12.71
CA VAL A 205 17.73 -5.53 12.73
C VAL A 205 18.13 -5.92 14.15
N ASP A 206 17.91 -5.03 15.12
CA ASP A 206 18.22 -5.29 16.53
C ASP A 206 17.40 -6.45 17.06
N ILE A 207 16.08 -6.47 16.77
CA ILE A 207 15.17 -7.54 17.19
C ILE A 207 15.62 -8.89 16.62
N LEU A 208 15.97 -8.94 15.32
CA LEU A 208 16.46 -10.18 14.70
C LEU A 208 17.78 -10.64 15.34
N LYS A 209 18.72 -9.72 15.61
CA LYS A 209 19.99 -10.04 16.27
C LYS A 209 19.81 -10.50 17.72
N GLU A 210 18.90 -9.88 18.47
CA GLU A 210 18.52 -10.29 19.82
C GLU A 210 17.95 -11.73 19.84
N GLN A 211 17.36 -12.17 18.73
CA GLN A 211 16.85 -13.54 18.53
C GLN A 211 17.89 -14.49 17.88
N GLY A 212 19.15 -14.06 17.76
CA GLY A 212 20.24 -14.89 17.25
C GLY A 212 20.35 -14.98 15.73
N ILE A 213 19.64 -14.14 14.98
CA ILE A 213 19.64 -14.16 13.51
C ILE A 213 20.78 -13.28 12.98
N ASN A 214 21.53 -13.83 12.02
CA ASN A 214 22.61 -13.11 11.35
C ASN A 214 22.05 -12.16 10.30
N CYS A 215 21.71 -10.93 10.71
CA CYS A 215 21.14 -9.91 9.83
C CYS A 215 22.10 -8.73 9.60
N ASP A 216 22.56 -8.59 8.37
CA ASP A 216 23.22 -7.38 7.86
C ASP A 216 22.16 -6.37 7.39
N GLU A 217 22.51 -5.09 7.28
CA GLU A 217 21.64 -4.05 6.70
C GLU A 217 22.41 -3.16 5.73
N GLU A 218 21.74 -2.71 4.67
CA GLU A 218 22.32 -1.76 3.72
C GLU A 218 21.29 -0.71 3.29
N SER A 219 21.73 0.55 3.28
CA SER A 219 20.89 1.67 2.84
C SER A 219 21.06 1.89 1.33
N ILE A 220 20.00 1.59 0.58
CA ILE A 220 20.01 1.62 -0.89
C ILE A 220 19.08 2.68 -1.50
N TYR A 221 18.42 3.49 -0.67
CA TYR A 221 17.71 4.67 -1.14
C TYR A 221 17.61 5.70 -0.03
N GLU A 222 17.40 6.95 -0.38
CA GLU A 222 17.10 8.04 0.56
C GLU A 222 15.78 8.71 0.19
N ASN A 223 15.13 9.30 1.20
CA ASN A 223 13.94 10.11 1.05
C ASN A 223 14.31 11.56 1.31
N ASN A 224 14.37 12.36 0.25
CA ASN A 224 14.83 13.73 0.27
C ASN A 224 13.65 14.68 0.23
N PHE A 225 13.69 15.68 1.10
CA PHE A 225 12.75 16.79 1.08
C PHE A 225 12.78 17.48 -0.29
N LYS A 226 11.60 17.74 -0.85
CA LYS A 226 11.43 18.48 -2.08
C LYS A 226 10.80 19.84 -1.77
N LYS A 227 11.54 20.91 -2.07
CA LYS A 227 11.01 22.27 -2.06
C LYS A 227 10.06 22.46 -3.25
N ILE A 228 8.94 23.13 -3.02
CA ILE A 228 7.94 23.43 -4.04
C ILE A 228 8.12 24.88 -4.50
N ASP A 229 8.77 25.06 -5.65
CA ASP A 229 9.09 26.39 -6.17
C ASP A 229 7.89 27.09 -6.83
N LYS A 230 6.88 26.32 -7.26
CA LYS A 230 5.64 26.86 -7.83
C LYS A 230 4.62 27.11 -6.72
N LYS A 231 3.95 28.26 -6.75
CA LYS A 231 2.87 28.58 -5.81
C LYS A 231 1.72 27.58 -5.98
N VAL A 232 1.69 26.55 -5.14
CA VAL A 232 0.54 25.65 -5.03
C VAL A 232 -0.49 26.34 -4.14
N ASN A 233 -1.65 26.64 -4.71
CA ASN A 233 -2.75 27.22 -3.96
C ASN A 233 -3.70 26.11 -3.49
N PHE A 234 -3.93 26.06 -2.18
CA PHE A 234 -4.94 25.21 -1.57
C PHE A 234 -6.21 26.06 -1.34
N PRO A 235 -7.31 25.82 -2.05
CA PRO A 235 -8.56 26.54 -1.79
C PRO A 235 -9.06 26.35 -0.35
N LYS A 236 -9.85 27.27 0.16
CA LYS A 236 -10.51 27.09 1.48
C LYS A 236 -11.29 25.79 1.52
N GLY A 237 -11.29 25.12 2.67
CA GLY A 237 -11.96 23.83 2.83
C GLY A 237 -11.23 22.65 2.19
N SER A 238 -9.95 22.80 1.79
CA SER A 238 -9.14 21.73 1.21
C SER A 238 -8.91 20.58 2.19
N LYS A 239 -8.95 19.36 1.68
CA LYS A 239 -8.66 18.13 2.43
C LYS A 239 -7.25 17.67 2.07
N ILE A 240 -6.32 17.71 3.04
CA ILE A 240 -4.89 17.45 2.81
C ILE A 240 -4.50 16.14 3.51
N ILE A 241 -3.99 15.19 2.73
CA ILE A 241 -3.66 13.84 3.18
C ILE A 241 -2.16 13.74 3.48
N PHE A 242 -1.85 13.32 4.70
CA PHE A 242 -0.51 13.13 5.24
C PHE A 242 -0.24 11.64 5.46
N SER A 243 0.70 11.10 4.69
CA SER A 243 1.02 9.66 4.65
C SER A 243 2.14 9.24 5.59
N SER A 244 2.82 10.18 6.24
CA SER A 244 3.91 9.90 7.19
C SER A 244 4.20 11.13 8.06
N PRO A 245 4.89 10.97 9.21
CA PRO A 245 5.40 12.10 9.99
C PRO A 245 6.19 13.10 9.15
N SER A 246 7.05 12.61 8.24
CA SER A 246 7.84 13.46 7.36
C SER A 246 7.00 14.33 6.43
N THR A 247 5.83 13.86 5.95
CA THR A 247 4.95 14.71 5.12
C THR A 247 4.37 15.90 5.88
N ILE A 248 4.26 15.83 7.21
CA ILE A 248 3.82 16.95 8.04
C ILE A 248 4.94 17.98 8.10
N GLU A 249 6.15 17.55 8.45
CA GLU A 249 7.34 18.41 8.49
C GLU A 249 7.56 19.10 7.14
N TYR A 250 7.49 18.35 6.03
CA TYR A 250 7.72 18.87 4.69
C TYR A 250 6.61 19.81 4.22
N PHE A 251 5.37 19.62 4.71
CA PHE A 251 4.30 20.57 4.46
C PHE A 251 4.62 21.92 5.09
N PHE A 252 4.96 21.95 6.39
CA PHE A 252 5.27 23.20 7.10
C PHE A 252 6.55 23.88 6.62
N LYS A 253 7.46 23.16 5.95
CA LYS A 253 8.60 23.76 5.25
C LYS A 253 8.23 24.47 3.95
N ASN A 254 7.10 24.11 3.33
CA ASN A 254 6.67 24.64 2.03
C ASN A 254 5.45 25.56 2.11
N PHE A 255 4.58 25.35 3.09
CA PHE A 255 3.25 25.95 3.15
C PHE A 255 2.86 26.32 4.57
N GLU A 256 2.02 27.33 4.69
CA GLU A 256 1.35 27.69 5.92
C GLU A 256 0.03 26.92 6.07
N TRP A 257 -0.40 26.74 7.31
CA TRP A 257 -1.68 26.10 7.62
C TRP A 257 -2.81 27.14 7.63
N ASP A 258 -3.89 26.86 6.89
CA ASP A 258 -5.13 27.62 6.94
C ASP A 258 -6.15 26.85 7.82
N ASN A 259 -6.82 27.55 8.72
CA ASN A 259 -7.77 26.95 9.67
C ASN A 259 -9.03 26.36 9.00
N THR A 260 -9.26 26.64 7.72
CA THR A 260 -10.31 26.01 6.92
C THR A 260 -9.88 24.66 6.32
N PHE A 261 -8.61 24.28 6.42
CA PHE A 261 -8.14 23.00 5.92
C PHE A 261 -8.53 21.85 6.85
N TYR A 262 -8.74 20.68 6.24
CA TYR A 262 -8.91 19.42 6.94
C TYR A 262 -7.65 18.58 6.77
N ALA A 263 -6.99 18.26 7.89
CA ALA A 263 -5.88 17.32 7.90
C ALA A 263 -6.41 15.89 7.96
N ILE A 264 -6.01 15.04 7.02
CA ILE A 264 -6.31 13.62 7.03
C ILE A 264 -5.00 12.86 7.26
N SER A 265 -4.90 12.14 8.37
CA SER A 265 -3.75 11.32 8.72
C SER A 265 -3.98 9.87 8.32
N ILE A 266 -2.97 9.24 7.70
CA ILE A 266 -3.01 7.81 7.34
C ILE A 266 -3.09 6.87 8.55
N GLY A 267 -2.73 7.35 9.74
CA GLY A 267 -2.74 6.52 10.93
C GLY A 267 -2.32 7.28 12.19
N GLN A 268 -2.37 6.58 13.33
CA GLN A 268 -2.14 7.18 14.64
C GLN A 268 -0.72 7.70 14.81
N THR A 269 0.30 6.98 14.31
CA THR A 269 1.70 7.40 14.41
C THR A 269 1.91 8.75 13.73
N THR A 270 1.42 8.92 12.51
CA THR A 270 1.46 10.21 11.80
C THR A 270 0.66 11.28 12.52
N ALA A 271 -0.54 10.95 13.03
CA ALA A 271 -1.41 11.91 13.71
C ALA A 271 -0.75 12.54 14.95
N LYS A 272 0.05 11.76 15.70
CA LYS A 272 0.78 12.23 16.89
C LYS A 272 1.84 13.31 16.59
N HIS A 273 2.26 13.47 15.33
CA HIS A 273 3.28 14.44 14.92
C HIS A 273 2.70 15.78 14.47
N PHE A 274 1.36 15.95 14.46
CA PHE A 274 0.76 17.24 14.16
C PHE A 274 1.01 18.25 15.30
N PRO A 275 1.15 19.54 14.96
CA PRO A 275 1.07 20.63 15.94
C PRO A 275 -0.20 20.52 16.79
N LYS A 276 -0.12 20.88 18.08
CA LYS A 276 -1.24 20.73 19.04
C LYS A 276 -2.53 21.44 18.61
N ASN A 277 -2.43 22.50 17.80
CA ASN A 277 -3.55 23.28 17.28
C ASN A 277 -4.25 22.64 16.07
N ILE A 278 -3.71 21.55 15.51
CA ILE A 278 -4.28 20.87 14.34
C ILE A 278 -4.71 19.46 14.76
N LYS A 279 -6.01 19.19 14.67
CA LYS A 279 -6.57 17.87 14.97
C LYS A 279 -6.86 17.13 13.66
N PRO A 280 -6.01 16.18 13.25
CA PRO A 280 -6.25 15.43 12.02
C PRO A 280 -7.38 14.40 12.20
N LEU A 281 -8.13 14.16 11.14
CA LEU A 281 -9.00 13.00 11.00
C LEU A 281 -8.16 11.78 10.62
N ILE A 282 -8.39 10.65 11.27
CA ILE A 282 -7.62 9.43 11.03
C ILE A 282 -8.41 8.54 10.06
N ALA A 283 -7.73 8.05 9.01
CA ALA A 283 -8.31 7.11 8.07
C ALA A 283 -8.57 5.74 8.72
N ASP A 284 -9.57 5.01 8.20
CA ASP A 284 -9.99 3.72 8.76
C ASP A 284 -8.97 2.59 8.52
N ASP A 285 -8.06 2.76 7.56
CA ASP A 285 -6.89 1.90 7.35
C ASP A 285 -5.68 2.73 6.86
N THR A 286 -4.49 2.16 6.99
CA THR A 286 -3.20 2.76 6.64
C THR A 286 -2.93 2.74 5.13
N SER A 287 -3.89 3.15 4.32
CA SER A 287 -3.76 3.29 2.88
C SER A 287 -4.16 4.70 2.42
N ILE A 288 -3.53 5.18 1.35
CA ILE A 288 -3.87 6.51 0.79
C ILE A 288 -5.30 6.50 0.23
N GLU A 289 -5.75 5.36 -0.30
CA GLU A 289 -7.13 5.15 -0.76
C GLU A 289 -8.14 5.34 0.38
N ALA A 290 -7.88 4.75 1.57
CA ALA A 290 -8.71 4.97 2.75
C ALA A 290 -8.69 6.44 3.20
N CYS A 291 -7.54 7.13 3.13
CA CYS A 291 -7.48 8.56 3.41
C CYS A 291 -8.34 9.39 2.45
N VAL A 292 -8.35 9.04 1.15
CA VAL A 292 -9.20 9.73 0.17
C VAL A 292 -10.67 9.48 0.45
N GLN A 293 -11.06 8.26 0.82
CA GLN A 293 -12.44 7.99 1.24
C GLN A 293 -12.81 8.81 2.47
N LYS A 294 -11.93 8.87 3.47
CA LYS A 294 -12.14 9.73 4.65
C LYS A 294 -12.31 11.19 4.28
N ALA A 295 -11.50 11.69 3.35
CA ALA A 295 -11.62 13.06 2.84
C ALA A 295 -12.94 13.33 2.10
N ILE A 296 -13.53 12.31 1.47
CA ILE A 296 -14.82 12.41 0.78
C ILE A 296 -15.98 12.44 1.78
N GLU A 297 -15.88 11.73 2.90
CA GLU A 297 -16.89 11.74 3.97
C GLU A 297 -16.97 13.09 4.69
N VAL A 298 -15.91 13.90 4.63
CA VAL A 298 -15.88 15.26 5.18
C VAL A 298 -16.56 16.21 4.19
N GLU A 299 -17.65 16.84 4.65
CA GLU A 299 -18.32 17.94 3.96
C GLU A 299 -17.45 19.21 3.98
#